data_AF-A0A925V0A0-F1
#
_entry.id   AF-A0A925V0A0-F1
#
_cell.length_a   1.000
_cell.length_b   1.000
_cell.length_c   1.000
_cell.angle_alpha   90.00
_cell.angle_beta   90.00
_cell.angle_gamma   90.00
#
_symmetry.space_group_name_H-M   'P 1'
#
loop_
_entity.id
_entity.type
_entity.pdbx_description
1 polymer ?
#
loop_
_entity_poly.entity_id
_entity_poly.type
_entity_poly.pdbx_seq_one_letter_code
_entity_poly.pdbx_strand_id
1 'polypeptide(L)'
;MLAAFLVANRGAIIARTRASVTAKDSPTPSPGEPTTGIPAFLDQLGEALRLGTSSTAIARAHLASAARRHGQDLLRNGLMVAQVVRDYGEVCRAITDLATEQDAHISVEEFRTLSRCIDDATAEAVTAFALLRDRAVASERVEHLGMLAHELLNLLNVATLAFENIKTGRVAAQGRAGDLLDSSLLGIRNLIDAEQVGMGLEVAPTDPGSHGA
;
A
#
# COMPACT_ATOMS: atom_id res chain seq x y z
N MET A 1 16.08 -2.74 33.94
CA MET A 1 17.21 -1.89 33.50
C MET A 1 17.01 -1.38 32.08
N LEU A 2 16.51 -2.23 31.17
CA LEU A 2 16.25 -1.87 29.77
C LEU A 2 15.38 -0.62 29.57
N ALA A 3 14.28 -0.46 30.32
CA ALA A 3 13.41 0.71 30.18
C ALA A 3 14.16 2.04 30.40
N ALA A 4 14.97 2.11 31.48
CA ALA A 4 15.76 3.29 31.78
C ALA A 4 16.84 3.54 30.72
N PHE A 5 17.45 2.46 30.21
CA PHE A 5 18.43 2.54 29.12
C PHE A 5 17.82 3.12 27.83
N LEU A 6 16.63 2.66 27.43
CA LEU A 6 15.94 3.17 26.24
C LEU A 6 15.56 4.64 26.37
N VAL A 7 15.09 5.06 27.54
CA VAL A 7 14.75 6.47 27.81
C VAL A 7 16.00 7.35 27.78
N ALA A 8 17.09 6.92 28.43
CA ALA A 8 18.34 7.67 28.48
C ALA A 8 19.02 7.79 27.10
N ASN A 9 18.94 6.73 26.28
CA ASN A 9 19.61 6.66 24.99
C ASN A 9 18.68 6.93 23.79
N ARG A 10 17.44 7.37 24.03
CA ARG A 10 16.42 7.58 22.99
C ARG A 10 16.94 8.36 21.78
N GLY A 11 17.55 9.52 22.03
CA GLY A 11 18.07 10.39 20.97
C GLY A 11 19.16 9.70 20.14
N ALA A 12 20.06 8.97 20.80
CA ALA A 12 21.14 8.25 20.14
C ALA A 12 20.60 7.07 19.31
N ILE A 13 19.63 6.31 19.82
CA ILE A 13 18.98 5.22 19.10
C ILE A 13 18.31 5.77 17.83
N ILE A 14 17.50 6.83 17.94
CA ILE A 14 16.83 7.45 16.80
C ILE A 14 17.84 7.97 15.77
N ALA A 15 18.89 8.65 16.22
CA ALA A 15 19.91 9.18 15.34
C ALA A 15 20.63 8.08 14.57
N ARG A 16 20.99 6.97 15.23
CA ARG A 16 21.62 5.79 14.60
C ARG A 16 20.69 5.11 13.61
N THR A 17 19.45 4.83 14.00
CA THR A 17 18.45 4.23 13.11
C THR A 17 18.23 5.09 11.88
N ARG A 18 18.15 6.42 12.04
CA ARG A 18 18.04 7.34 10.90
C ARG A 18 19.29 7.32 10.04
N ALA A 19 20.49 7.43 10.61
CA ALA A 19 21.74 7.46 9.86
C ALA A 19 21.95 6.21 9.01
N SER A 20 21.64 5.02 9.54
CA SER A 20 21.69 3.76 8.80
C SER A 20 20.67 3.71 7.64
N VAL A 21 19.52 4.35 7.79
CA VAL A 21 18.42 4.34 6.81
C VAL A 21 18.61 5.42 5.74
N THR A 22 19.11 6.60 6.11
CA THR A 22 19.34 7.75 5.21
C THR A 22 20.51 7.55 4.24
N ALA A 23 21.33 6.50 4.40
CA ALA A 23 22.28 6.11 3.37
C ALA A 23 21.60 5.67 2.05
N LYS A 24 20.27 5.56 2.04
CA LYS A 24 19.42 5.38 0.85
C LYS A 24 18.18 6.29 0.94
N ASP A 25 18.26 7.48 0.35
CA ASP A 25 17.13 8.28 -0.13
C ASP A 25 15.93 8.48 0.82
N SER A 26 16.06 9.33 1.84
CA SER A 26 14.88 9.81 2.59
C SER A 26 14.95 11.31 2.91
N PRO A 27 13.84 12.06 2.74
CA PRO A 27 13.79 13.48 3.10
C PRO A 27 13.99 13.68 4.60
N THR A 28 14.68 14.77 4.98
CA THR A 28 14.81 15.16 6.38
C THR A 28 13.45 15.69 6.89
N PRO A 29 12.92 15.22 8.04
CA PRO A 29 11.67 15.71 8.59
C PRO A 29 11.74 17.21 8.90
N SER A 30 10.66 17.93 8.63
CA SER A 30 10.58 19.36 8.93
C SER A 30 10.41 19.61 10.44
N PRO A 31 10.99 20.68 11.01
CA PRO A 31 10.83 20.99 12.43
C PRO A 31 9.36 21.33 12.74
N GLY A 32 8.70 20.48 13.51
CA GLY A 32 7.27 20.59 13.88
C GLY A 32 6.39 19.45 13.38
N GLU A 33 6.93 18.55 12.56
CA GLU A 33 6.22 17.34 12.13
C GLU A 33 6.02 16.40 13.33
N PRO A 34 4.80 15.84 13.54
CA PRO A 34 4.57 14.93 14.64
C PRO A 34 5.57 13.78 14.54
N THR A 35 6.25 13.46 15.65
CA THR A 35 7.12 12.28 15.70
C THR A 35 6.29 11.03 15.42
N THR A 36 6.32 10.55 14.18
CA THR A 36 5.68 9.32 13.71
C THR A 36 6.75 8.27 13.41
N GLY A 37 6.31 7.02 13.30
CA GLY A 37 7.21 5.91 13.00
C GLY A 37 8.07 5.45 14.19
N ILE A 38 9.35 5.18 13.92
CA ILE A 38 10.30 4.64 14.90
C ILE A 38 10.40 5.48 16.20
N PRO A 39 10.50 6.83 16.17
CA PRO A 39 10.50 7.63 17.39
C PRO A 39 9.28 7.40 18.30
N ALA A 40 8.07 7.34 17.73
CA ALA A 40 6.85 7.11 18.50
C ALA A 40 6.80 5.69 19.09
N PHE A 41 7.26 4.71 18.33
CA PHE A 41 7.39 3.33 18.79
C PHE A 41 8.36 3.23 19.99
N LEU A 42 9.51 3.90 19.93
CA LEU A 42 10.50 3.91 21.01
C LEU A 42 9.97 4.55 22.29
N ASP A 43 9.22 5.65 22.18
CA ASP A 43 8.56 6.29 23.34
C ASP A 43 7.58 5.34 24.03
N GLN A 44 6.72 4.71 23.24
CA GLN A 44 5.72 3.77 23.74
C GLN A 44 6.37 2.52 24.32
N LEU A 45 7.46 2.04 23.73
CA LEU A 45 8.19 0.87 24.21
C LEU A 45 8.89 1.15 25.53
N GLY A 46 9.57 2.30 25.63
CA GLY A 46 10.21 2.75 26.87
C GLY A 46 9.19 2.86 28.01
N GLU A 47 8.02 3.44 27.73
CA GLU A 47 6.96 3.58 28.73
C GLU A 47 6.34 2.24 29.12
N ALA A 48 6.05 1.37 28.15
CA ALA A 48 5.52 0.04 28.40
C ALA A 48 6.47 -0.83 29.23
N LEU A 49 7.78 -0.74 28.98
CA LEU A 49 8.80 -1.44 29.77
C LEU A 49 8.96 -0.81 31.17
N ARG A 50 8.86 0.52 31.30
CA ARG A 50 8.95 1.22 32.59
C ARG A 50 7.82 0.83 33.54
N LEU A 51 6.61 0.71 33.00
CA LEU A 51 5.42 0.31 33.76
C LEU A 51 5.33 -1.20 33.98
N GLY A 52 6.23 -2.00 33.38
CA GLY A 52 6.12 -3.46 33.37
C GLY A 52 4.89 -3.96 32.61
N THR A 53 4.31 -3.12 31.75
CA THR A 53 3.04 -3.36 31.06
C THR A 53 3.22 -3.76 29.60
N SER A 54 4.44 -4.06 29.14
CA SER A 54 4.71 -4.46 27.75
C SER A 54 3.89 -5.66 27.27
N SER A 55 3.47 -6.53 28.19
CA SER A 55 2.57 -7.66 27.92
C SER A 55 1.07 -7.29 27.94
N THR A 56 0.71 -6.14 28.51
CA THR A 56 -0.70 -5.71 28.62
C THR A 56 -1.29 -5.42 27.25
N ALA A 57 -2.60 -5.67 27.12
CA ALA A 57 -3.31 -5.42 25.87
C ALA A 57 -3.24 -3.95 25.43
N ILE A 58 -3.30 -3.01 26.39
CA ILE A 58 -3.28 -1.57 26.11
C ILE A 58 -1.92 -1.14 25.54
N ALA A 59 -0.81 -1.51 26.20
CA ALA A 59 0.52 -1.17 25.72
C ALA A 59 0.80 -1.79 24.33
N ARG A 60 0.42 -3.06 24.13
CA ARG A 60 0.54 -3.72 22.81
C ARG A 60 -0.28 -3.00 21.74
N ALA A 61 -1.49 -2.54 22.06
CA ALA A 61 -2.32 -1.80 21.12
C ALA A 61 -1.69 -0.45 20.71
N HIS A 62 -1.06 0.25 21.66
CA HIS A 62 -0.34 1.50 21.36
C HIS A 62 0.86 1.26 20.46
N LEU A 63 1.71 0.28 20.79
CA LEU A 63 2.87 -0.12 19.98
C LEU A 63 2.45 -0.52 18.57
N ALA A 64 1.41 -1.35 18.46
CA ALA A 64 0.84 -1.73 17.17
C ALA A 64 0.33 -0.51 16.40
N SER A 65 -0.34 0.44 17.05
CA SER A 65 -0.83 1.67 16.40
C SER A 65 0.31 2.55 15.85
N ALA A 66 1.41 2.72 16.58
CA ALA A 66 2.58 3.41 16.06
C ALA A 66 3.21 2.66 14.88
N ALA A 67 3.31 1.33 14.97
CA ALA A 67 3.88 0.51 13.92
C ALA A 67 3.05 0.50 12.64
N ARG A 68 1.73 0.37 12.75
CA ARG A 68 0.81 0.46 11.61
C ARG A 68 0.93 1.81 10.90
N ARG A 69 1.01 2.92 11.66
CA ARG A 69 1.24 4.26 11.07
C ARG A 69 2.56 4.32 10.33
N HIS A 70 3.64 3.78 10.91
CA HIS A 70 4.95 3.68 10.23
C HIS A 70 4.85 3.00 8.87
N GLY A 71 4.23 1.81 8.83
CA GLY A 71 4.05 1.05 7.59
C GLY A 71 3.22 1.82 6.55
N GLN A 72 2.18 2.53 6.99
CA GLN A 72 1.37 3.36 6.09
C GLN A 72 2.14 4.56 5.55
N ASP A 73 2.92 5.24 6.39
CA ASP A 73 3.70 6.42 6.01
C ASP A 73 4.79 6.04 5.01
N LEU A 74 5.46 4.90 5.19
CA LEU A 74 6.43 4.38 4.22
C LEU A 74 5.78 4.16 2.84
N LEU A 75 4.59 3.54 2.78
CA LEU A 75 3.89 3.36 1.50
C LEU A 75 3.50 4.70 0.87
N ARG A 76 2.96 5.64 1.65
CA ARG A 76 2.59 6.99 1.16
C ARG A 76 3.78 7.74 0.59
N ASN A 77 4.97 7.50 1.14
CA ASN A 77 6.23 8.09 0.67
C ASN A 77 6.87 7.29 -0.47
N GLY A 78 6.20 6.30 -1.05
CA GLY A 78 6.69 5.50 -2.18
C GLY A 78 7.80 4.50 -1.82
N LEU A 79 8.00 4.22 -0.53
CA LEU A 79 9.03 3.30 -0.07
C LEU A 79 8.55 1.84 -0.10
N MET A 80 9.50 0.92 -0.20
CA MET A 80 9.21 -0.51 -0.26
C MET A 80 8.94 -1.10 1.12
N VAL A 81 8.12 -2.15 1.20
CA VAL A 81 7.84 -2.90 2.44
C VAL A 81 9.12 -3.41 3.13
N ALA A 82 10.17 -3.70 2.36
CA ALA A 82 11.45 -4.11 2.91
C ALA A 82 12.09 -3.02 3.80
N GLN A 83 11.71 -1.74 3.62
CA GLN A 83 12.15 -0.65 4.48
C GLN A 83 11.57 -0.77 5.89
N VAL A 84 10.33 -1.24 6.04
CA VAL A 84 9.73 -1.54 7.36
C VAL A 84 10.64 -2.47 8.14
N VAL A 85 11.01 -3.61 7.54
CA VAL A 85 11.83 -4.64 8.17
C VAL A 85 13.22 -4.10 8.51
N ARG A 86 13.82 -3.31 7.61
CA ARG A 86 15.12 -2.68 7.86
C ARG A 86 15.06 -1.70 9.02
N ASP A 87 14.07 -0.82 9.07
CA ASP A 87 13.95 0.19 10.12
C ASP A 87 13.87 -0.44 11.52
N TYR A 88 13.05 -1.48 11.69
CA TYR A 88 12.94 -2.21 12.95
C TYR A 88 14.19 -3.03 13.28
N GLY A 89 14.85 -3.59 12.26
CA GLY A 89 16.16 -4.25 12.42
C GLY A 89 17.26 -3.29 12.90
N GLU A 90 17.30 -2.07 12.34
CA GLU A 90 18.22 -1.01 12.76
C GLU A 90 17.95 -0.55 14.20
N VAL A 91 16.69 -0.54 14.66
CA VAL A 91 16.39 -0.25 16.07
C VAL A 91 17.03 -1.28 16.99
N CYS A 92 16.83 -2.57 16.70
CA CYS A 92 17.41 -3.64 17.51
C CYS A 92 18.93 -3.52 17.58
N ARG A 93 19.56 -3.31 16.41
CA ARG A 93 21.02 -3.16 16.31
C ARG A 93 21.53 -1.93 17.04
N ALA A 94 20.89 -0.76 16.87
CA ALA A 94 21.29 0.46 17.55
C ALA A 94 21.24 0.31 19.08
N ILE A 95 20.25 -0.40 19.61
CA ILE A 95 20.13 -0.69 21.04
C ILE A 95 21.26 -1.61 21.50
N THR A 96 21.54 -2.71 20.80
CA THR A 96 22.59 -3.66 21.19
C THR A 96 23.98 -3.04 21.09
N ASP A 97 24.24 -2.24 20.05
CA ASP A 97 25.52 -1.55 19.87
C ASP A 97 25.74 -0.53 20.98
N LEU A 98 24.74 0.30 21.29
CA LEU A 98 24.83 1.26 22.41
C LEU A 98 25.02 0.57 23.76
N ALA A 99 24.36 -0.57 23.97
CA ALA A 99 24.52 -1.32 25.21
C ALA A 99 25.94 -1.86 25.36
N THR A 100 26.52 -2.34 24.26
CA THR A 100 27.92 -2.81 24.20
C THR A 100 28.90 -1.66 24.45
N GLU A 101 28.70 -0.51 23.80
CA GLU A 101 29.57 0.66 23.95
C GLU A 101 29.57 1.26 25.36
N GLN A 102 28.43 1.20 26.06
CA GLN A 102 28.26 1.75 27.40
C GLN A 102 28.51 0.73 28.51
N ASP A 103 28.93 -0.49 28.16
CA ASP A 103 29.04 -1.63 29.08
C ASP A 103 27.76 -1.85 29.91
N ALA A 104 26.61 -1.59 29.27
CA ALA A 104 25.30 -1.68 29.90
C ALA A 104 24.81 -3.12 29.85
N HIS A 105 24.61 -3.72 31.03
CA HIS A 105 24.13 -5.09 31.12
C HIS A 105 22.62 -5.18 30.78
N ILE A 106 22.30 -5.69 29.59
CA ILE A 106 20.94 -6.13 29.21
C ILE A 106 20.83 -7.63 29.44
N SER A 107 19.93 -8.05 30.33
CA SER A 107 19.71 -9.49 30.56
C SER A 107 19.08 -10.18 29.34
N VAL A 108 19.28 -11.50 29.22
CA VAL A 108 18.66 -12.30 28.16
C VAL A 108 17.13 -12.15 28.13
N GLU A 109 16.50 -12.03 29.30
CA GLU A 109 15.04 -11.88 29.39
C GLU A 109 14.55 -10.49 28.95
N GLU A 110 15.31 -9.44 29.28
CA GLU A 110 15.05 -8.09 28.75
C GLU A 110 15.21 -8.07 27.22
N PHE A 111 16.25 -8.70 26.68
CA PHE A 111 16.47 -8.78 25.24
C PHE A 111 15.37 -9.59 24.52
N ARG A 112 14.90 -10.70 25.10
CA ARG A 112 13.75 -11.46 24.56
C ARG A 112 12.48 -10.63 24.54
N THR A 113 12.26 -9.83 25.58
CA THR A 113 11.09 -8.92 25.64
C THR A 113 11.19 -7.86 24.56
N LEU A 114 12.35 -7.23 24.41
CA LEU A 114 12.63 -6.24 23.37
C LEU A 114 12.40 -6.82 21.96
N SER A 115 13.03 -7.95 21.66
CA SER A 115 12.98 -8.58 20.34
C SER A 115 11.54 -8.91 19.96
N ARG A 116 10.77 -9.46 20.90
CA ARG A 116 9.35 -9.74 20.69
C ARG A 116 8.54 -8.48 20.38
N CYS A 117 8.75 -7.39 21.10
CA CYS A 117 8.07 -6.12 20.81
C CYS A 117 8.44 -5.56 19.43
N ILE A 118 9.70 -5.75 18.99
CA ILE A 118 10.16 -5.34 17.66
C ILE A 118 9.55 -6.23 16.57
N ASP A 119 9.49 -7.54 16.78
CA ASP A 119 8.89 -8.50 15.84
C ASP A 119 7.38 -8.25 15.68
N ASP A 120 6.67 -8.07 16.79
CA ASP A 120 5.25 -7.72 16.79
C ASP A 120 5.00 -6.41 16.04
N ALA A 121 5.82 -5.37 16.30
CA ALA A 121 5.72 -4.10 15.59
C ALA A 121 6.02 -4.25 14.09
N THR A 122 7.02 -5.05 13.73
CA THR A 122 7.35 -5.33 12.33
C THR A 122 6.17 -5.99 11.62
N ALA A 123 5.56 -7.01 12.24
CA ALA A 123 4.39 -7.69 11.69
C ALA A 123 3.20 -6.74 11.49
N GLU A 124 2.92 -5.88 12.47
CA GLU A 124 1.84 -4.89 12.42
C GLU A 124 2.08 -3.82 11.33
N ALA A 125 3.31 -3.33 11.20
CA ALA A 125 3.69 -2.37 10.19
C ALA A 125 3.62 -2.96 8.77
N VAL A 126 4.14 -4.17 8.56
CA VAL A 126 4.06 -4.89 7.28
C VAL A 126 2.61 -5.16 6.88
N THR A 127 1.78 -5.59 7.85
CA THR A 127 0.35 -5.84 7.62
C THR A 127 -0.37 -4.55 7.20
N ALA A 128 -0.13 -3.45 7.91
CA ALA A 128 -0.74 -2.17 7.55
C ALA A 128 -0.27 -1.63 6.19
N PHE A 129 1.02 -1.81 5.87
CA PHE A 129 1.57 -1.50 4.55
C PHE A 129 0.82 -2.27 3.45
N ALA A 130 0.72 -3.60 3.60
CA ALA A 130 0.06 -4.46 2.63
C ALA A 130 -1.42 -4.11 2.48
N LEU A 131 -2.15 -3.94 3.59
CA LEU A 131 -3.57 -3.56 3.57
C LEU A 131 -3.80 -2.22 2.87
N LEU A 132 -2.93 -1.22 3.10
CA LEU A 132 -3.08 0.08 2.45
C LEU A 132 -2.78 -0.02 0.94
N ARG A 133 -1.76 -0.79 0.55
CA ARG A 133 -1.44 -1.04 -0.86
C ARG A 133 -2.59 -1.74 -1.57
N ASP A 134 -3.12 -2.80 -0.97
CA ASP A 134 -4.18 -3.61 -1.58
C ASP A 134 -5.47 -2.78 -1.71
N ARG A 135 -5.76 -1.88 -0.76
CA ARG A 135 -6.85 -0.90 -0.89
C ARG A 135 -6.63 0.10 -2.01
N ALA A 136 -5.41 0.59 -2.19
CA ALA A 136 -5.09 1.52 -3.28
C ALA A 136 -5.34 0.86 -4.65
N VAL A 137 -4.85 -0.38 -4.83
CA VAL A 137 -5.07 -1.19 -6.04
C VAL A 137 -6.56 -1.48 -6.26
N ALA A 138 -7.31 -1.79 -5.19
CA ALA A 138 -8.74 -2.02 -5.29
C ALA A 138 -9.50 -0.74 -5.69
N SER A 139 -9.12 0.42 -5.16
CA SER A 139 -9.74 1.71 -5.50
C SER A 139 -9.50 2.07 -6.96
N GLU A 140 -8.25 1.94 -7.42
CA GLU A 140 -7.88 2.17 -8.82
C GLU A 140 -8.67 1.27 -9.77
N ARG A 141 -8.85 -0.01 -9.41
CA ARG A 141 -9.68 -0.95 -10.17
C ARG A 141 -11.15 -0.53 -10.22
N VAL A 142 -11.73 -0.07 -9.11
CA VAL A 142 -13.13 0.39 -9.07
C VAL A 142 -13.31 1.64 -9.92
N GLU A 143 -12.38 2.59 -9.86
CA GLU A 143 -12.39 3.79 -10.71
C GLU A 143 -12.29 3.42 -12.20
N HIS A 144 -11.35 2.54 -12.55
CA HIS A 144 -11.19 2.03 -13.91
C HIS A 144 -12.45 1.36 -14.44
N LEU A 145 -13.04 0.44 -13.68
CA LEU A 145 -14.30 -0.22 -14.04
C LEU A 145 -15.46 0.77 -14.15
N GLY A 146 -15.49 1.81 -13.32
CA GLY A 146 -16.48 2.89 -13.39
C GLY A 146 -16.38 3.69 -14.69
N MET A 147 -15.17 4.09 -15.08
CA MET A 147 -14.90 4.78 -16.35
C MET A 147 -15.30 3.89 -17.54
N LEU A 148 -14.95 2.61 -17.49
CA LEU A 148 -15.30 1.66 -18.53
C LEU A 148 -16.81 1.45 -18.69
N ALA A 149 -17.51 1.26 -17.57
CA ALA A 149 -18.96 1.10 -17.58
C ALA A 149 -19.65 2.35 -18.14
N HIS A 150 -19.13 3.54 -17.82
CA HIS A 150 -19.66 4.79 -18.35
C HIS A 150 -19.49 4.88 -19.87
N GLU A 151 -18.31 4.57 -20.40
CA GLU A 151 -18.04 4.61 -21.84
C GLU A 151 -18.86 3.56 -22.61
N LEU A 152 -18.96 2.34 -22.07
CA LEU A 152 -19.78 1.28 -22.67
C LEU A 152 -21.26 1.68 -22.75
N LEU A 153 -21.80 2.24 -21.66
CA LEU A 153 -23.19 2.72 -21.63
C LEU A 153 -23.42 3.86 -22.61
N ASN A 154 -22.46 4.78 -22.75
CA ASN A 154 -22.54 5.88 -23.71
C ASN A 154 -22.63 5.35 -25.15
N LEU A 155 -21.72 4.45 -25.54
CA LEU A 155 -21.71 3.84 -26.88
C LEU A 155 -22.98 3.01 -27.12
N LEU A 156 -23.44 2.26 -26.12
CA LEU A 156 -24.68 1.47 -26.22
C LEU A 156 -25.93 2.34 -26.40
N ASN A 157 -26.00 3.47 -25.69
CA ASN A 157 -27.10 4.42 -25.84
C ASN A 157 -27.12 5.03 -27.26
N VAL A 158 -25.96 5.42 -27.80
CA VAL A 158 -25.84 5.92 -29.18
C VAL A 158 -26.26 4.86 -30.19
N ALA A 159 -25.75 3.63 -30.05
CA ALA A 159 -26.12 2.49 -30.90
C ALA A 159 -27.63 2.21 -30.86
N THR A 160 -28.23 2.20 -29.67
CA THR A 160 -29.67 1.95 -29.48
C THR A 160 -30.51 3.02 -30.15
N LEU A 161 -30.15 4.30 -29.99
CA LEU A 161 -30.86 5.41 -30.63
C LEU A 161 -30.73 5.38 -32.16
N ALA A 162 -29.52 5.09 -32.67
CA ALA A 162 -29.28 4.96 -34.11
C ALA A 162 -30.11 3.82 -34.70
N PHE A 163 -30.10 2.65 -34.05
CA PHE A 163 -30.85 1.47 -34.46
C PHE A 163 -32.37 1.71 -34.48
N GLU A 164 -32.94 2.30 -33.42
CA GLU A 164 -34.39 2.56 -33.37
C GLU A 164 -34.84 3.56 -34.46
N ASN A 165 -34.01 4.54 -34.80
CA ASN A 165 -34.31 5.46 -35.90
C ASN A 165 -34.27 4.76 -37.28
N ILE A 166 -33.37 3.81 -37.49
CA ILE A 166 -33.33 2.98 -38.72
C ILE A 166 -34.55 2.06 -38.77
N LYS A 167 -34.82 1.34 -37.67
CA LYS A 167 -35.91 0.35 -37.57
C LYS A 167 -37.30 0.95 -37.79
N THR A 168 -37.52 2.17 -37.32
CA THR A 168 -38.79 2.90 -37.51
C THR A 168 -38.92 3.53 -38.91
N GLY A 169 -37.91 3.37 -39.78
CA GLY A 169 -37.89 3.92 -41.13
C GLY A 169 -37.71 5.44 -41.19
N ARG A 170 -37.31 6.07 -40.07
CA ARG A 170 -37.10 7.54 -39.99
C ARG A 170 -35.85 7.99 -40.74
N VAL A 171 -34.86 7.10 -40.89
CA VAL A 171 -33.60 7.34 -41.61
C VAL A 171 -33.17 6.07 -42.34
N ALA A 172 -32.46 6.26 -43.46
CA ALA A 172 -31.91 5.15 -44.23
C ALA A 172 -30.77 4.45 -43.47
N ALA A 173 -30.70 3.11 -43.59
CA ALA A 173 -29.65 2.30 -42.98
C ALA A 173 -28.24 2.63 -43.52
N GLN A 174 -28.12 3.07 -44.77
CA GLN A 174 -26.86 3.51 -45.39
C GLN A 174 -26.59 5.02 -45.17
N GLY A 175 -27.35 5.66 -44.29
CA GLY A 175 -27.16 7.06 -43.93
C GLY A 175 -26.36 7.22 -42.64
N ARG A 176 -26.25 8.47 -42.19
CA ARG A 176 -25.48 8.87 -40.99
C ARG A 176 -25.85 8.09 -39.71
N ALA A 177 -27.09 7.62 -39.59
CA ALA A 177 -27.50 6.78 -38.48
C ALA A 177 -26.86 5.38 -38.52
N GLY A 178 -26.69 4.79 -39.71
CA GLY A 178 -25.93 3.56 -39.89
C GLY A 178 -24.47 3.73 -39.52
N ASP A 179 -23.83 4.80 -40.02
CA ASP A 179 -22.43 5.11 -39.69
C ASP A 179 -22.21 5.28 -38.17
N LEU A 180 -23.15 5.93 -37.47
CA LEU A 180 -23.10 6.10 -36.02
C LEU A 180 -23.28 4.76 -35.28
N LEU A 181 -24.16 3.89 -35.76
CA LEU A 181 -24.35 2.55 -35.21
C LEU A 181 -23.07 1.72 -35.36
N ASP A 182 -22.49 1.69 -36.57
CA ASP A 182 -21.26 0.96 -36.86
C ASP A 182 -20.09 1.48 -36.01
N SER A 183 -19.93 2.80 -35.92
CA SER A 183 -18.90 3.41 -35.09
C SER A 183 -19.08 3.09 -33.60
N SER A 184 -20.32 3.04 -33.11
CA SER A 184 -20.60 2.73 -31.69
C SER A 184 -20.32 1.27 -31.37
N LEU A 185 -20.69 0.35 -32.26
CA LEU A 185 -20.43 -1.08 -32.12
C LEU A 185 -18.92 -1.38 -32.20
N LEU A 186 -18.20 -0.72 -33.11
CA LEU A 186 -16.74 -0.83 -33.20
C LEU A 186 -16.07 -0.27 -31.95
N GLY A 187 -16.56 0.85 -31.41
CA GLY A 187 -16.13 1.39 -30.12
C GLY A 187 -16.29 0.40 -28.97
N ILE A 188 -17.46 -0.24 -28.87
CA ILE A 188 -17.73 -1.25 -27.83
C ILE A 188 -16.77 -2.43 -27.97
N ARG A 189 -16.54 -2.92 -29.20
CA ARG A 189 -15.60 -4.00 -29.45
C ARG A 189 -14.19 -3.63 -29.00
N ASN A 190 -13.69 -2.46 -29.41
CA ASN A 190 -12.36 -1.99 -29.04
C ASN A 190 -12.19 -1.86 -27.52
N LEU A 191 -13.24 -1.40 -26.82
CA LEU A 191 -13.25 -1.28 -25.37
C LEU A 191 -13.16 -2.65 -24.68
N ILE A 192 -13.87 -3.66 -25.19
CA ILE A 192 -13.80 -5.04 -24.69
C ILE A 192 -12.43 -5.67 -24.99
N ASP A 193 -11.92 -5.48 -26.21
CA ASP A 193 -10.61 -6.01 -26.62
C ASP A 193 -9.48 -5.42 -25.74
N ALA A 194 -9.55 -4.13 -25.42
CA ALA A 194 -8.58 -3.46 -24.55
C ALA A 194 -8.57 -4.05 -23.12
N GLU A 195 -9.73 -4.40 -22.56
CA GLU A 195 -9.82 -5.04 -21.24
C GLU A 195 -9.27 -6.46 -21.22
N GLN A 196 -9.54 -7.23 -22.28
CA GLN A 196 -9.05 -8.61 -22.38
C GLN A 196 -7.51 -8.65 -22.43
N VAL A 197 -6.90 -7.73 -23.19
CA VAL A 197 -5.45 -7.55 -23.22
C VAL A 197 -4.93 -7.12 -21.84
N GLY A 198 -5.60 -6.17 -21.17
CA GLY A 198 -5.24 -5.73 -19.82
C GLY A 198 -5.30 -6.82 -18.74
N MET A 199 -6.19 -7.81 -18.91
CA MET A 199 -6.33 -8.96 -18.01
C MET A 199 -5.37 -10.12 -18.31
N GLY A 200 -4.53 -10.02 -19.35
CA GLY A 200 -3.68 -11.13 -19.80
C GLY A 200 -4.48 -12.32 -20.35
N LEU A 201 -5.75 -12.10 -20.69
CA LEU A 201 -6.58 -13.07 -21.40
C LEU A 201 -6.29 -12.88 -22.89
N GLU A 202 -5.27 -13.57 -23.39
CA GLU A 202 -5.01 -13.63 -24.82
C GLU A 202 -6.19 -14.33 -25.50
N VAL A 203 -7.06 -13.55 -26.13
CA VAL A 203 -8.17 -14.09 -26.91
C VAL A 203 -7.59 -14.69 -28.18
N ALA A 204 -7.66 -16.02 -28.27
CA ALA A 204 -7.37 -16.73 -29.50
C ALA A 204 -8.22 -16.13 -30.64
N PRO A 205 -7.62 -15.84 -31.81
CA PRO A 205 -8.35 -15.23 -32.91
C PRO A 205 -9.53 -16.14 -33.28
N THR A 206 -10.74 -15.58 -33.20
CA THR A 206 -11.92 -16.18 -33.79
C THR A 206 -11.78 -16.02 -35.30
N ASP A 207 -11.27 -17.06 -35.95
CA ASP A 207 -11.13 -17.14 -37.40
C ASP A 207 -12.53 -17.14 -38.05
N PRO A 208 -12.92 -16.09 -38.81
CA PRO A 208 -14.15 -16.10 -39.57
C PRO A 208 -13.85 -16.75 -40.93
N GLY A 209 -13.63 -18.06 -40.92
CA GLY A 209 -12.98 -18.75 -42.04
C GLY A 209 -13.45 -20.18 -42.29
N SER A 210 -14.73 -20.52 -42.07
CA SER A 210 -15.28 -21.80 -42.54
C SER A 210 -16.64 -21.64 -43.21
N HIS A 211 -16.66 -20.99 -44.36
CA HIS A 211 -17.65 -21.27 -45.41
C HIS A 211 -16.89 -21.60 -46.69
N GLY A 212 -16.96 -22.87 -47.10
CA GLY A 212 -16.48 -23.29 -48.42
C GLY A 212 -15.91 -24.70 -48.47
N ALA A 213 -16.79 -25.71 -48.43
CA ALA A 213 -16.80 -26.85 -49.34
C ALA A 213 -18.14 -27.57 -49.23
#